data_AF-A0A353RIE5-F1
#
_entry.id   AF-A0A353RIE5-F1
#
_cell.length_a   1.000
_cell.length_b   1.000
_cell.length_c   1.000
_cell.angle_alpha   90.00
_cell.angle_beta   90.00
_cell.angle_gamma   90.00
#
_symmetry.space_group_name_H-M   'P 1'
#
loop_
_entity.id
_entity.type
_entity.pdbx_description
1 polymer ?
#
loop_
_entity_poly.entity_id
_entity_poly.type
_entity_poly.pdbx_seq_one_letter_code
_entity_poly.pdbx_strand_id
1 'polypeptide(L)'
;QGYTYGDITGKIHSILRVYLPTMEGKIPAIQYTDSMRWEGFDIRDSQAYAEAMLPSREEAMKLLAVRAAEKMTYVFAPHWEKQDRWYYTLPNSLMREGEAFAKGADWARAIEKWEAFYYSRSNKTEKAKAANNIALALEMMDDMTQALEWAKVAHDLFAQATAPNSLDRRRSLLYKNELDRRVSTSNKLKMEDF
;
A
#
# COMPACT_ATOMS: atom_id res chain seq x y z
N GLN A 1 0.46 -14.54 -40.33
CA GLN A 1 -0.92 -14.99 -40.05
C GLN A 1 -1.30 -14.41 -38.71
N GLY A 2 -2.45 -13.74 -38.61
CA GLY A 2 -2.83 -12.97 -37.41
C GLY A 2 -3.38 -13.86 -36.30
N TYR A 3 -3.03 -13.54 -35.06
CA TYR A 3 -3.59 -14.13 -33.84
C TYR A 3 -5.00 -13.57 -33.60
N THR A 4 -5.92 -14.41 -33.14
CA THR A 4 -7.24 -13.92 -32.72
C THR A 4 -7.14 -13.47 -31.27
N TYR A 5 -7.38 -12.19 -31.01
CA TYR A 5 -7.46 -11.63 -29.67
C TYR A 5 -8.93 -11.49 -29.26
N GLY A 6 -9.24 -11.86 -28.02
CA GLY A 6 -10.55 -11.61 -27.43
C GLY A 6 -10.38 -11.11 -25.99
N ASP A 7 -11.29 -10.24 -25.57
CA ASP A 7 -11.36 -9.79 -24.19
C ASP A 7 -12.80 -9.77 -23.68
N ILE A 8 -12.94 -9.97 -22.36
CA ILE A 8 -14.19 -9.83 -21.63
C ILE A 8 -13.93 -8.88 -20.48
N THR A 9 -14.80 -7.88 -20.33
CA THR A 9 -14.78 -6.99 -19.18
C THR A 9 -16.08 -7.14 -18.39
N GLY A 10 -15.96 -7.60 -17.16
CA GLY A 10 -17.05 -7.64 -16.19
C GLY A 10 -17.03 -6.39 -15.32
N LYS A 11 -18.19 -5.76 -15.13
CA LYS A 11 -18.34 -4.60 -14.23
C LYS A 11 -19.07 -5.02 -12.97
N ILE A 12 -18.59 -4.55 -11.82
CA ILE A 12 -19.16 -4.81 -10.51
C ILE A 12 -19.75 -3.50 -10.00
N HIS A 13 -21.02 -3.55 -9.61
CA HIS A 13 -21.68 -2.50 -8.85
C HIS A 13 -22.48 -3.17 -7.73
N SER A 14 -21.94 -3.13 -6.51
CA SER A 14 -22.50 -3.82 -5.35
C SER A 14 -22.78 -2.85 -4.22
N ILE A 15 -23.92 -3.05 -3.54
CA ILE A 15 -24.30 -2.28 -2.35
C ILE A 15 -24.64 -3.26 -1.24
N LEU A 16 -23.95 -3.13 -0.11
CA LEU A 16 -24.23 -3.90 1.10
C LEU A 16 -24.76 -2.97 2.18
N ARG A 17 -25.90 -3.34 2.74
CA ARG A 17 -26.52 -2.67 3.89
C ARG A 17 -26.63 -3.68 5.02
N VAL A 18 -25.95 -3.38 6.12
CA VAL A 18 -26.03 -4.19 7.33
C VAL A 18 -27.02 -3.53 8.27
N TYR A 19 -27.92 -4.32 8.85
CA TYR A 19 -28.90 -3.86 9.82
C TYR A 19 -28.60 -4.60 11.12
N LEU A 20 -28.20 -3.86 12.15
CA LEU A 20 -28.04 -4.44 13.48
C LEU A 20 -29.35 -4.28 14.27
N PRO A 21 -29.80 -5.32 14.99
CA PRO A 21 -31.11 -5.31 15.66
C PRO A 21 -31.29 -4.23 16.73
N THR A 22 -30.21 -3.56 17.15
CA THR A 22 -30.20 -2.62 18.27
C THR A 22 -29.68 -1.21 17.94
N MET A 23 -29.49 -0.84 16.67
CA MET A 23 -28.94 0.48 16.33
C MET A 23 -29.99 1.46 15.82
N GLU A 24 -30.28 2.49 16.63
CA GLU A 24 -31.19 3.63 16.40
C GLU A 24 -30.89 4.52 15.16
N GLY A 25 -30.11 4.05 14.18
CA GLY A 25 -30.05 4.75 12.90
C GLY A 25 -28.84 4.43 12.05
N LYS A 26 -29.04 3.51 11.09
CA LYS A 26 -28.30 3.35 9.84
C LYS A 26 -26.78 3.15 9.95
N ILE A 27 -26.35 1.92 9.69
CA ILE A 27 -24.97 1.62 9.28
C ILE A 27 -24.73 2.23 7.89
N PRO A 28 -23.56 2.83 7.61
CA PRO A 28 -23.23 3.32 6.27
C PRO A 28 -23.39 2.21 5.22
N ALA A 29 -24.08 2.52 4.13
CA ALA A 29 -24.17 1.63 2.98
C ALA A 29 -22.78 1.52 2.34
N ILE A 30 -22.25 0.30 2.25
CA ILE A 30 -20.97 0.05 1.60
C ILE A 30 -21.25 -0.10 0.12
N GLN A 31 -20.70 0.81 -0.67
CA GLN A 31 -20.74 0.75 -2.12
C GLN A 31 -19.39 0.26 -2.62
N TYR A 32 -19.41 -0.75 -3.48
CA TYR A 32 -18.23 -1.27 -4.14
C TYR A 32 -18.45 -1.22 -5.65
N THR A 33 -17.57 -0.51 -6.34
CA THR A 33 -17.54 -0.45 -7.80
C THR A 33 -16.15 -0.83 -8.27
N ASP A 34 -16.07 -1.80 -9.16
CA ASP A 34 -14.83 -2.32 -9.72
C ASP A 34 -15.10 -2.98 -11.08
N SER A 35 -14.05 -3.42 -11.76
CA SER A 35 -14.16 -4.23 -12.96
C SER A 35 -13.07 -5.27 -13.01
N MET A 36 -13.38 -6.44 -13.57
CA MET A 36 -12.40 -7.46 -13.89
C MET A 36 -12.31 -7.60 -15.41
N ARG A 37 -11.09 -7.62 -15.93
CA ARG A 37 -10.81 -7.83 -17.35
C ARG A 37 -10.09 -9.15 -17.54
N TRP A 38 -10.58 -9.94 -18.48
CA TRP A 38 -9.94 -11.16 -18.94
C TRP A 38 -9.56 -10.96 -20.40
N GLU A 39 -8.36 -11.41 -20.76
CA GLU A 39 -7.81 -11.30 -22.10
C GLU A 39 -7.29 -12.67 -22.53
N GLY A 40 -7.58 -13.08 -23.76
CA GLY A 40 -7.18 -14.36 -24.32
C GLY A 40 -6.67 -14.21 -25.75
N PHE A 41 -5.72 -15.06 -26.12
CA PHE A 41 -5.11 -15.10 -27.44
C PHE A 41 -5.21 -16.51 -28.02
N ASP A 42 -5.65 -16.62 -29.26
CA ASP A 42 -5.62 -17.86 -30.03
C ASP A 42 -4.32 -17.91 -30.86
N ILE A 43 -3.44 -18.83 -30.47
CA ILE A 43 -2.22 -19.17 -31.19
C ILE A 43 -2.49 -20.53 -31.83
N ARG A 44 -2.58 -20.57 -33.17
CA ARG A 44 -2.97 -21.75 -33.96
C ARG A 44 -2.02 -22.97 -33.85
N ASP A 45 -1.05 -22.94 -32.96
CA ASP A 45 -0.10 -24.04 -32.76
C ASP A 45 -0.39 -24.77 -31.45
N SER A 46 -0.63 -26.07 -31.58
CA SER A 46 -1.36 -26.91 -30.63
C SER A 46 -0.65 -27.13 -29.29
N GLN A 47 -1.46 -27.24 -28.23
CA GLN A 47 -1.20 -27.83 -26.91
C GLN A 47 -0.64 -26.97 -25.76
N ALA A 48 -0.03 -25.80 -25.96
CA ALA A 48 0.65 -25.14 -24.84
C ALA A 48 -0.18 -24.13 -24.01
N TYR A 49 -1.35 -23.64 -24.49
CA TYR A 49 -2.04 -22.51 -23.83
C TYR A 49 -3.57 -22.65 -23.73
N ALA A 50 -4.09 -23.88 -23.60
CA ALA A 50 -5.52 -24.09 -23.29
C ALA A 50 -5.95 -23.42 -21.97
N GLU A 51 -5.01 -22.96 -21.14
CA GLU A 51 -5.24 -22.25 -19.88
C GLU A 51 -5.45 -20.73 -20.03
N ALA A 52 -5.22 -20.13 -21.21
CA ALA A 52 -5.50 -18.73 -21.49
C ALA A 52 -6.85 -18.53 -22.20
N MET A 53 -7.85 -19.35 -21.86
CA MET A 53 -9.21 -19.17 -22.35
C MET A 53 -9.93 -18.10 -21.52
N LEU A 54 -10.64 -17.23 -22.22
CA LEU A 54 -11.62 -16.34 -21.60
C LEU A 54 -12.60 -17.19 -20.78
N PRO A 55 -12.94 -16.78 -19.54
CA PRO A 55 -13.93 -17.50 -18.76
C PRO A 55 -15.26 -17.52 -19.52
N SER A 56 -16.04 -18.59 -19.32
CA SER A 56 -17.43 -18.57 -19.74
C SER A 56 -18.16 -17.41 -19.06
N ARG A 57 -19.28 -16.95 -19.63
CA ARG A 57 -20.08 -15.88 -19.01
C ARG A 57 -20.51 -16.25 -17.58
N GLU A 58 -20.85 -17.51 -17.35
CA GLU A 58 -21.22 -18.00 -16.01
C GLU A 58 -20.04 -17.92 -15.04
N GLU A 59 -18.86 -18.38 -15.46
CA GLU A 59 -17.67 -18.35 -14.63
C GLU A 59 -17.20 -16.93 -14.34
N ALA A 60 -17.22 -16.06 -15.35
CA ALA A 60 -16.95 -14.63 -15.17
C ALA A 60 -17.89 -14.02 -14.13
N MET A 61 -19.19 -14.33 -14.16
CA MET A 61 -20.16 -13.84 -13.17
C MET A 61 -19.86 -14.35 -11.75
N LYS A 62 -19.47 -15.63 -11.60
CA LYS A 62 -19.06 -16.20 -10.30
C LYS A 62 -17.83 -15.48 -9.76
N LEU A 63 -16.80 -15.29 -10.59
CA LEU A 63 -15.58 -14.57 -10.22
C LEU A 63 -15.87 -13.12 -9.79
N LEU A 64 -16.72 -12.39 -10.53
CA LEU A 64 -17.15 -11.03 -10.14
C LEU A 64 -17.87 -11.03 -8.78
N ALA A 65 -18.75 -11.99 -8.54
CA ALA A 65 -19.50 -12.08 -7.28
C ALA A 65 -18.58 -12.38 -6.09
N VAL A 66 -17.65 -13.34 -6.24
CA VAL A 66 -16.64 -13.65 -5.22
C VAL A 66 -15.75 -12.44 -4.94
N ARG A 67 -15.25 -11.77 -5.99
CA ARG A 67 -14.44 -10.56 -5.89
C ARG A 67 -15.14 -9.44 -5.11
N ALA A 68 -16.42 -9.22 -5.40
CA ALA A 68 -17.23 -8.24 -4.69
C ALA A 68 -17.39 -8.62 -3.21
N ALA A 69 -17.73 -9.87 -2.91
CA ALA A 69 -17.90 -10.36 -1.55
C ALA A 69 -16.60 -10.21 -0.73
N GLU A 70 -15.46 -10.64 -1.27
CA GLU A 70 -14.15 -10.51 -0.62
C GLU A 70 -13.79 -9.07 -0.27
N LYS A 71 -14.02 -8.12 -1.19
CA LYS A 71 -13.69 -6.71 -0.89
C LYS A 71 -14.68 -6.05 0.04
N MET A 72 -15.95 -6.41 -0.04
CA MET A 72 -16.96 -5.82 0.83
C MET A 72 -16.87 -6.34 2.28
N THR A 73 -16.38 -7.57 2.50
CA THR A 73 -16.19 -8.12 3.84
C THR A 73 -15.03 -7.47 4.61
N TYR A 74 -14.01 -6.95 3.90
CA TYR A 74 -12.86 -6.26 4.50
C TYR A 74 -13.24 -5.01 5.32
N VAL A 75 -14.43 -4.45 5.12
CA VAL A 75 -14.94 -3.35 5.92
C VAL A 75 -15.39 -3.79 7.33
N PHE A 76 -15.71 -5.07 7.51
CA PHE A 76 -16.24 -5.59 8.79
C PHE A 76 -15.22 -6.35 9.61
N ALA A 77 -14.16 -6.86 8.98
CA ALA A 77 -13.17 -7.70 9.64
C ALA A 77 -11.76 -7.11 9.48
N PRO A 78 -10.97 -7.06 10.57
CA PRO A 78 -9.53 -6.83 10.48
C PRO A 78 -8.91 -7.86 9.53
N HIS A 79 -8.04 -7.39 8.64
CA HIS A 79 -7.39 -8.23 7.65
C HIS A 79 -5.97 -7.73 7.40
N TRP A 80 -5.12 -8.65 6.95
CA TRP A 80 -3.75 -8.34 6.57
C TRP A 80 -3.72 -7.79 5.15
N GLU A 81 -3.09 -6.64 4.96
CA GLU A 81 -2.82 -6.05 3.65
C GLU A 81 -1.33 -6.11 3.36
N LYS A 82 -0.96 -6.70 2.22
CA LYS A 82 0.41 -6.59 1.72
C LYS A 82 0.64 -5.19 1.22
N GLN A 83 1.76 -4.62 1.64
CA GLN A 83 2.12 -3.24 1.39
C GLN A 83 3.58 -3.18 0.98
N ASP A 84 3.84 -2.64 -0.20
CA ASP A 84 5.21 -2.41 -0.63
C ASP A 84 5.76 -1.18 0.07
N ARG A 85 6.93 -1.34 0.68
CA ARG A 85 7.68 -0.27 1.33
C ARG A 85 9.05 -0.15 0.69
N TRP A 86 9.56 1.06 0.65
CA TRP A 86 10.80 1.39 -0.02
C TRP A 86 11.64 2.31 0.86
N TYR A 87 12.95 2.15 0.77
CA TYR A 87 13.92 3.02 1.42
C TYR A 87 14.96 3.47 0.39
N TYR A 88 15.60 4.59 0.68
CA TYR A 88 16.62 5.18 -0.17
C TYR A 88 18.00 4.57 0.11
N THR A 89 18.75 4.33 -0.95
CA THR A 89 20.19 4.03 -0.88
C THR A 89 20.98 5.24 -1.37
N LEU A 90 22.14 5.50 -0.76
CA LEU A 90 23.03 6.59 -1.12
C LEU A 90 24.49 6.12 -1.05
N PRO A 91 25.41 6.67 -1.87
CA PRO A 91 26.82 6.34 -1.84
C PRO A 91 27.54 7.02 -0.66
N ASN A 92 27.09 6.73 0.56
CA ASN A 92 27.68 7.20 1.81
C ASN A 92 27.81 6.01 2.78
N SER A 93 28.88 5.99 3.59
CA SER A 93 29.16 4.89 4.53
C SER A 93 27.99 4.63 5.48
N LEU A 94 27.49 5.66 6.17
CA LEU A 94 26.38 5.53 7.13
C LEU A 94 25.09 5.05 6.47
N MET A 95 24.78 5.56 5.27
CA MET A 95 23.58 5.12 4.53
C MET A 95 23.68 3.66 4.10
N ARG A 96 24.87 3.20 3.68
CA ARG A 96 25.12 1.80 3.31
C ARG A 96 25.15 0.87 4.51
N GLU A 97 25.71 1.30 5.63
CA GLU A 97 25.66 0.54 6.89
C GLU A 97 24.22 0.36 7.35
N GLY A 98 23.40 1.42 7.33
CA GLY A 98 21.97 1.33 7.65
C GLY A 98 21.22 0.40 6.68
N GLU A 99 21.51 0.46 5.38
CA GLU A 99 20.97 -0.50 4.40
C GLU A 99 21.35 -1.95 4.73
N ALA A 100 22.60 -2.21 5.12
CA ALA A 100 23.06 -3.55 5.47
C ALA A 100 22.32 -4.09 6.69
N PHE A 101 22.09 -3.27 7.72
CA PHE A 101 21.28 -3.64 8.88
C PHE A 101 19.82 -3.87 8.52
N ALA A 102 19.22 -3.00 7.70
CA ALA A 102 17.85 -3.14 7.23
C ALA A 102 17.62 -4.46 6.45
N LYS A 103 18.58 -4.88 5.63
CA LYS A 103 18.54 -6.19 4.93
C LYS A 103 18.53 -7.37 5.90
N GLY A 104 19.16 -7.23 7.07
CA GLY A 104 19.11 -8.21 8.15
C GLY A 104 17.93 -8.05 9.12
N ALA A 105 16.97 -7.17 8.80
CA ALA A 105 15.86 -6.77 9.68
C ALA A 105 16.30 -6.21 11.04
N ASP A 106 17.53 -5.70 11.13
CA ASP A 106 18.02 -5.01 12.33
C ASP A 106 17.71 -3.51 12.24
N TRP A 107 16.44 -3.20 12.47
CA TRP A 107 15.90 -1.85 12.30
C TRP A 107 16.48 -0.86 13.31
N ALA A 108 16.79 -1.29 14.53
CA ALA A 108 17.36 -0.43 15.57
C ALA A 108 18.75 0.08 15.17
N ARG A 109 19.65 -0.81 14.71
CA ARG A 109 20.97 -0.39 14.21
C ARG A 109 20.87 0.40 12.91
N ALA A 110 19.88 0.11 12.06
CA ALA A 110 19.64 0.90 10.85
C ALA A 110 19.29 2.36 11.19
N ILE A 111 18.40 2.58 12.17
CA ILE A 111 18.03 3.92 12.66
C ILE A 111 19.26 4.68 13.15
N GLU A 112 20.11 4.06 13.98
CA GLU A 112 21.32 4.71 14.50
C GLU A 112 22.19 5.29 13.37
N LYS A 113 22.40 4.51 12.29
CA LYS A 113 23.21 4.94 11.15
C LYS A 113 22.52 6.02 10.31
N TRP A 114 21.22 5.89 10.06
CA TRP A 114 20.47 6.88 9.29
C TRP A 114 20.27 8.20 10.05
N GLU A 115 20.13 8.16 11.38
CA GLU A 115 20.10 9.37 12.22
C GLU A 115 21.45 10.08 12.22
N ALA A 116 22.56 9.35 12.41
CA ALA A 116 23.90 9.92 12.31
C ALA A 116 24.11 10.59 10.94
N PHE A 117 23.64 9.96 9.86
CA PHE A 117 23.67 10.57 8.53
C PHE A 117 22.77 11.82 8.47
N TYR A 118 21.53 11.75 8.96
CA TYR A 118 20.59 12.87 8.95
C TYR A 118 21.15 14.12 9.65
N TYR A 119 21.76 13.96 10.83
CA TYR A 119 22.30 15.07 11.61
C TYR A 119 23.63 15.60 11.06
N SER A 120 24.40 14.79 10.32
CA SER A 120 25.66 15.23 9.69
C SER A 120 25.46 16.02 8.39
N ARG A 121 24.25 16.08 7.83
CA ARG A 121 23.98 16.73 6.53
C ARG A 121 23.22 18.04 6.69
N SER A 122 23.55 18.98 5.80
CA SER A 122 22.79 20.23 5.60
C SER A 122 21.87 20.16 4.38
N ASN A 123 22.15 19.27 3.43
CA ASN A 123 21.36 19.11 2.21
C ASN A 123 19.97 18.54 2.55
N LYS A 124 18.92 19.32 2.31
CA LYS A 124 17.53 18.96 2.63
C LYS A 124 17.06 17.67 1.96
N THR A 125 17.45 17.43 0.71
CA THR A 125 17.09 16.21 -0.03
C THR A 125 17.74 14.98 0.59
N GLU A 126 19.01 15.05 0.98
CA GLU A 126 19.69 13.95 1.66
C GLU A 126 19.07 13.67 3.03
N LYS A 127 18.76 14.73 3.80
CA LYS A 127 18.04 14.59 5.08
C LYS A 127 16.67 13.98 4.89
N ALA A 128 15.92 14.38 3.87
CA ALA A 128 14.60 13.83 3.59
C ALA A 128 14.65 12.32 3.30
N LYS A 129 15.67 11.88 2.54
CA LYS A 129 15.90 10.45 2.25
C LYS A 129 16.20 9.65 3.52
N ALA A 130 17.05 10.18 4.39
CA ALA A 130 17.37 9.54 5.67
C ALA A 130 16.16 9.48 6.61
N ALA A 131 15.40 10.59 6.72
CA ALA A 131 14.18 10.65 7.49
C ALA A 131 13.12 9.64 7.01
N ASN A 132 12.98 9.44 5.68
CA ASN A 132 12.10 8.41 5.12
C ASN A 132 12.53 7.00 5.56
N ASN A 133 13.84 6.73 5.57
CA ASN A 133 14.35 5.43 5.99
C ASN A 133 14.12 5.19 7.49
N ILE A 134 14.32 6.21 8.33
CA ILE A 134 14.04 6.16 9.77
C ILE A 134 12.56 5.89 10.02
N ALA A 135 11.66 6.58 9.31
CA ALA A 135 10.22 6.34 9.38
C ALA A 135 9.87 4.88 9.06
N LEU A 136 10.49 4.31 8.02
CA LEU A 136 10.31 2.90 7.68
C LEU A 136 10.78 1.98 8.81
N ALA A 137 11.99 2.18 9.32
CA ALA A 137 12.49 1.32 10.39
C ALA A 137 11.60 1.35 11.64
N LEU A 138 11.06 2.52 12.00
CA LEU A 138 10.10 2.65 13.10
C LEU A 138 8.77 1.94 12.80
N GLU A 139 8.26 2.03 11.56
CA GLU A 139 7.09 1.25 11.12
C GLU A 139 7.35 -0.26 11.27
N MET A 140 8.56 -0.73 10.90
CA MET A 140 8.95 -2.14 11.03
C MET A 140 9.13 -2.59 12.49
N MET A 141 9.32 -1.66 13.41
CA MET A 141 9.38 -1.89 14.86
C MET A 141 8.03 -1.67 15.55
N ASP A 142 6.95 -1.48 14.79
CA ASP A 142 5.58 -1.22 15.26
C ASP A 142 5.41 0.12 16.04
N ASP A 143 6.40 1.01 15.98
CA ASP A 143 6.28 2.37 16.51
C ASP A 143 5.63 3.30 15.48
N MET A 144 4.34 3.10 15.28
CA MET A 144 3.55 3.82 14.28
C MET A 144 3.49 5.33 14.54
N THR A 145 3.59 5.76 15.81
CA THR A 145 3.53 7.18 16.17
C THR A 145 4.81 7.89 15.74
N GLN A 146 5.97 7.36 16.12
CA GLN A 146 7.24 7.97 15.70
C GLN A 146 7.48 7.80 14.20
N ALA A 147 7.05 6.68 13.59
CA ALA A 147 7.11 6.50 12.15
C ALA A 147 6.38 7.63 11.39
N LEU A 148 5.17 7.99 11.85
CA LEU A 148 4.40 9.08 11.26
C LEU A 148 5.10 10.43 11.41
N GLU A 149 5.67 10.72 12.57
CA GLU A 149 6.41 11.98 12.79
C GLU A 149 7.63 12.10 11.87
N TRP A 150 8.41 11.04 11.73
CA TRP A 150 9.54 11.02 10.79
C TRP A 150 9.11 11.10 9.32
N ALA A 151 7.97 10.48 8.96
CA ALA A 151 7.42 10.59 7.61
C ALA A 151 6.95 12.02 7.28
N LYS A 152 6.39 12.75 8.26
CA LYS A 152 6.07 14.19 8.13
C LYS A 152 7.35 14.99 7.89
N VAL A 153 8.39 14.77 8.70
CA VAL A 153 9.70 15.43 8.53
C VAL A 153 10.27 15.17 7.13
N ALA A 154 10.25 13.92 6.66
CA ALA A 154 10.72 13.57 5.32
C ALA A 154 9.95 14.31 4.23
N HIS A 155 8.62 14.31 4.32
CA HIS A 155 7.75 15.00 3.35
C HIS A 155 8.01 16.51 3.32
N ASP A 156 8.11 17.15 4.48
CA ASP A 156 8.32 18.59 4.59
C ASP A 156 9.68 19.00 4.01
N LEU A 157 10.72 18.21 4.24
CA LEU A 157 12.03 18.44 3.64
C LEU A 157 12.00 18.28 2.12
N PHE A 158 11.32 17.25 1.58
CA PHE A 158 11.12 17.12 0.14
C PHE A 158 10.30 18.28 -0.44
N ALA A 159 9.27 18.73 0.25
CA ALA A 159 8.44 19.86 -0.19
C ALA A 159 9.24 21.16 -0.26
N GLN A 160 10.20 21.37 0.65
CA GLN A 160 11.10 22.52 0.66
C GLN A 160 12.23 22.42 -0.37
N ALA A 161 12.66 21.21 -0.74
CA ALA A 161 13.85 20.98 -1.55
C ALA A 161 13.57 20.63 -3.02
N THR A 162 12.33 20.27 -3.36
CA THR A 162 11.97 19.74 -4.68
C THR A 162 10.71 20.38 -5.24
N ALA A 163 10.55 20.33 -6.56
CA ALA A 163 9.35 20.81 -7.25
C ALA A 163 8.08 20.07 -6.78
N PRO A 164 6.89 20.70 -6.81
CA PRO A 164 5.63 20.08 -6.39
C PRO A 164 5.30 18.73 -7.05
N ASN A 165 5.78 18.51 -8.27
CA ASN A 165 5.56 17.29 -9.05
C ASN A 165 6.72 16.27 -8.98
N SER A 166 7.73 16.49 -8.13
CA SER A 166 8.84 15.54 -7.97
C SER A 166 8.33 14.18 -7.49
N LEU A 167 8.97 13.10 -7.96
CA LEU A 167 8.62 11.74 -7.57
C LEU A 167 8.79 11.54 -6.05
N ASP A 168 9.87 12.07 -5.48
CA ASP A 168 10.17 11.95 -4.05
C ASP A 168 9.10 12.62 -3.17
N ARG A 169 8.64 13.82 -3.56
CA ARG A 169 7.57 14.51 -2.84
C ARG A 169 6.23 13.77 -2.92
N ARG A 170 5.90 13.22 -4.10
CA ARG A 170 4.67 12.44 -4.27
C ARG A 170 4.71 11.14 -3.45
N ARG A 171 5.83 10.41 -3.50
CA ARG A 171 5.98 9.15 -2.77
C ARG A 171 5.95 9.36 -1.25
N SER A 172 6.69 10.36 -0.75
CA SER A 172 6.67 10.70 0.69
C SER A 172 5.28 11.13 1.16
N LEU A 173 4.51 11.85 0.33
CA LEU A 173 3.13 12.22 0.66
C LEU A 173 2.22 10.99 0.80
N LEU A 174 2.29 10.07 -0.17
CA LEU A 174 1.51 8.82 -0.12
C LEU A 174 1.86 8.00 1.12
N TYR A 175 3.15 7.86 1.41
CA TYR A 175 3.61 7.11 2.56
C TYR A 175 3.16 7.73 3.88
N LYS A 176 3.34 9.05 4.05
CA LYS A 176 2.86 9.80 5.21
C LYS A 176 1.35 9.63 5.43
N ASN A 177 0.56 9.75 4.37
CA ASN A 177 -0.90 9.61 4.45
C ASN A 177 -1.32 8.18 4.85
N GLU A 178 -0.60 7.17 4.38
CA GLU A 178 -0.86 5.78 4.77
C GLU A 178 -0.55 5.55 6.26
N LEU A 179 0.57 6.06 6.76
CA LEU A 179 0.88 5.98 8.20
C LEU A 179 -0.17 6.72 9.05
N ASP A 180 -0.62 7.89 8.62
CA ASP A 180 -1.67 8.66 9.30
C ASP A 180 -3.00 7.90 9.35
N ARG A 181 -3.38 7.25 8.24
CA ARG A 181 -4.54 6.35 8.18
C ARG A 181 -4.38 5.18 9.16
N ARG A 182 -3.20 4.56 9.24
CA ARG A 182 -2.95 3.42 10.13
C ARG A 182 -2.98 3.83 11.60
N VAL A 183 -2.36 4.96 11.98
CA VAL A 183 -2.41 5.49 13.34
C VAL A 183 -3.85 5.82 13.75
N SER A 184 -4.60 6.52 12.90
CA SER A 184 -6.00 6.86 13.18
C SER A 184 -6.92 5.64 13.26
N THR A 185 -6.66 4.58 12.49
CA THR A 185 -7.42 3.32 12.54
C THR A 185 -7.06 2.50 13.77
N SER A 186 -5.78 2.42 14.14
CA SER A 186 -5.31 1.74 15.35
C SER A 186 -5.98 2.32 16.61
N ASN A 187 -6.10 3.64 16.68
CA ASN A 187 -6.79 4.31 17.77
C ASN A 187 -8.30 3.98 17.84
N LYS A 188 -8.94 3.63 16.71
CA LYS A 188 -10.34 3.18 16.69
C LYS A 188 -10.52 1.73 17.13
N LEU A 189 -9.48 0.90 17.01
CA LEU A 189 -9.50 -0.50 17.42
C LEU A 189 -9.25 -0.68 18.93
N LYS A 190 -8.70 0.33 19.61
CA LYS A 190 -8.69 0.42 21.08
C LYS A 190 -10.11 0.67 21.60
N MET A 191 -11.00 -0.28 21.38
CA MET A 191 -12.30 -0.36 22.02
C MET A 191 -12.09 -1.00 23.39
N GLU A 192 -11.41 -0.28 24.29
CA GLU A 192 -11.18 -0.71 25.68
C GLU A 192 -12.42 -0.57 26.59
N ASP A 193 -13.58 -0.19 26.03
CA ASP A 193 -14.83 -0.02 26.79
C ASP A 193 -16.00 -0.82 26.19
N PHE A 194 -15.90 -2.16 26.18
CA PHE A 194 -17.05 -3.06 26.15
C PHE A 194 -16.91 -4.18 27.18
#